data_AF-A0A8S3GPS4-F1
#
_entry.id   AF-A0A8S3GPS4-F1
#
_cell.length_a   1.000
_cell.length_b   1.000
_cell.length_c   1.000
_cell.angle_alpha   90.00
_cell.angle_beta   90.00
_cell.angle_gamma   90.00
#
_symmetry.space_group_name_H-M   'P 1'
#
loop_
_entity.id
_entity.type
_entity.pdbx_description
1 polymer ?
#
loop_
_entity_poly.entity_id
_entity_poly.type
_entity_poly.pdbx_seq_one_letter_code
_entity_poly.pdbx_strand_id
1 'polypeptide(L)'
;MEEQAAVYEFRALIDNREINAILKEKKEAREEYYHSLQQGHGAYLLEQDENSPDNFTINVGALLPATDCKIIISYVSELDLVENGTKIRVVIPTSIAPRYSSSKSGITSPACTNAK
;
A
#
# COMPACT_ATOMS: atom_id res chain seq x y z
N MET A 1 2.81 -0.77 -9.41
CA MET A 1 3.06 -2.20 -9.75
C MET A 1 2.63 -2.40 -11.20
N GLU A 2 2.99 -3.50 -11.86
CA GLU A 2 2.46 -3.75 -13.21
C GLU A 2 0.94 -3.92 -13.15
N GLU A 3 0.22 -3.54 -14.21
CA GLU A 3 -1.26 -3.55 -14.25
C GLU A 3 -1.86 -4.93 -13.98
N GLN A 4 -1.15 -5.99 -14.38
CA GLN A 4 -1.56 -7.38 -14.21
C GLN A 4 -1.03 -8.01 -12.91
N ALA A 5 -0.40 -7.22 -12.04
CA ALA A 5 0.11 -7.72 -10.77
C ALA A 5 -1.01 -7.91 -9.75
N ALA A 6 -0.99 -9.04 -9.04
CA ALA A 6 -1.87 -9.30 -7.90
C ALA A 6 -1.05 -9.32 -6.61
N VAL A 7 -1.38 -8.43 -5.69
CA VAL A 7 -0.83 -8.44 -4.33
C VAL A 7 -1.51 -9.55 -3.54
N TYR A 8 -0.72 -10.42 -2.92
CA TYR A 8 -1.23 -11.52 -2.09
C TYR A 8 -0.78 -11.43 -0.63
N GLU A 9 0.15 -10.52 -0.32
CA GLU A 9 0.67 -10.35 1.04
C GLU A 9 1.01 -8.89 1.30
N PHE A 10 0.58 -8.40 2.46
CA PHE A 10 0.95 -7.10 3.01
C PHE A 10 1.24 -7.26 4.50
N ARG A 11 2.42 -6.80 4.90
CA ARG A 11 2.89 -6.82 6.29
C ARG A 11 3.49 -5.48 6.69
N ALA A 12 3.25 -5.10 7.94
CA ALA A 12 3.93 -3.99 8.58
C ALA A 12 4.72 -4.51 9.79
N LEU A 13 6.03 -4.25 9.79
CA LEU A 13 6.94 -4.52 10.90
C LEU A 13 7.20 -3.19 11.61
N ILE A 14 6.85 -3.12 12.88
CA ILE A 14 6.86 -1.89 13.66
C ILE A 14 7.56 -2.19 14.97
N ASP A 15 8.75 -1.61 15.13
CA ASP A 15 9.70 -2.02 16.17
C ASP A 15 9.86 -3.57 16.17
N ASN A 16 9.36 -4.25 17.20
CA ASN A 16 9.41 -5.71 17.35
C ASN A 16 8.06 -6.41 17.11
N ARG A 17 7.09 -5.73 16.47
CA ARG A 17 5.76 -6.28 16.18
C ARG A 17 5.58 -6.49 14.69
N GLU A 18 4.98 -7.61 14.33
CA GLU A 18 4.59 -7.94 12.96
C GLU A 18 3.06 -7.91 12.84
N ILE A 19 2.57 -7.10 11.91
CA ILE A 19 1.17 -6.93 11.60
C ILE A 19 0.92 -7.56 10.23
N ASN A 20 0.09 -8.60 10.21
CA ASN A 20 -0.32 -9.28 8.98
C ASN A 20 -1.68 -8.72 8.53
N ALA A 21 -1.77 -8.33 7.27
CA ALA A 21 -3.02 -7.84 6.71
C ALA A 21 -4.00 -8.99 6.42
N ILE A 22 -5.29 -8.68 6.54
CA ILE A 22 -6.38 -9.58 6.18
C ILE A 22 -7.04 -9.03 4.93
N LEU A 23 -7.11 -9.84 3.86
CA LEU A 23 -7.79 -9.45 2.63
C LEU A 23 -9.31 -9.40 2.85
N LYS A 24 -9.91 -8.28 2.50
CA LYS A 24 -11.34 -8.00 2.66
C LYS A 24 -11.89 -7.26 1.46
N GLU A 25 -13.21 -7.15 1.39
CA GLU A 25 -13.86 -6.26 0.43
C GLU A 25 -13.44 -4.80 0.72
N LYS A 26 -13.32 -4.00 -0.35
CA LYS A 26 -12.70 -2.67 -0.29
C LYS A 26 -13.39 -1.72 0.69
N LYS A 27 -14.73 -1.67 0.71
CA LYS A 27 -15.47 -0.81 1.64
C LYS A 27 -15.31 -1.32 3.08
N GLU A 28 -15.41 -2.63 3.30
CA GLU A 28 -15.20 -3.22 4.64
C GLU A 28 -13.81 -2.88 5.19
N ALA A 29 -12.76 -3.06 4.39
CA ALA A 29 -11.39 -2.75 4.77
C ALA A 29 -11.19 -1.26 5.12
N ARG A 30 -11.81 -0.36 4.33
CA ARG A 30 -11.78 1.09 4.60
C ARG A 30 -12.50 1.43 5.90
N GLU A 31 -13.70 0.90 6.11
CA GLU A 31 -14.50 1.16 7.33
C GLU A 31 -13.76 0.71 8.60
N GLU A 32 -13.18 -0.49 8.59
CA GLU A 32 -12.39 -1.00 9.71
C GLU A 32 -11.13 -0.17 9.97
N TYR A 33 -10.45 0.27 8.91
CA TYR A 33 -9.31 1.18 9.01
C TYR A 33 -9.69 2.50 9.70
N TYR A 34 -10.75 3.17 9.23
CA TYR A 34 -11.19 4.43 9.83
C TYR A 34 -11.66 4.26 11.27
N HIS A 35 -12.40 3.20 11.55
CA HIS A 35 -12.87 2.90 12.90
C HIS A 35 -11.70 2.67 13.86
N SER A 36 -10.67 1.93 13.43
CA SER A 36 -9.44 1.73 14.21
C SER A 36 -8.72 3.05 14.50
N LEU A 37 -8.63 3.94 13.50
CA LEU A 37 -8.05 5.27 13.70
C LEU A 37 -8.85 6.14 14.67
N GLN A 38 -10.18 6.10 14.62
CA GLN A 38 -11.03 6.87 15.54
C GLN A 38 -10.86 6.43 17.00
N GLN A 39 -10.52 5.15 17.22
CA GLN A 39 -10.20 4.61 18.54
C GLN A 39 -8.77 4.93 19.00
N GLY A 40 -7.97 5.59 18.15
CA GLY A 40 -6.57 5.89 18.44
C GLY A 40 -5.64 4.69 18.27
N HIS A 41 -6.07 3.64 17.57
CA HIS A 41 -5.24 2.49 17.25
C HIS A 41 -4.45 2.72 15.95
N GLY A 42 -3.25 2.14 15.88
CA GLY A 42 -2.49 2.05 14.63
C GLY A 42 -3.28 1.26 13.60
N ALA A 43 -3.39 1.78 12.38
CA ALA A 43 -4.12 1.14 11.29
C ALA A 43 -3.31 1.16 10.00
N TYR A 44 -3.40 0.09 9.21
CA TYR A 44 -2.58 -0.12 8.02
C TYR A 44 -3.48 -0.65 6.91
N LEU A 45 -3.58 0.08 5.82
CA LEU A 45 -4.44 -0.26 4.69
C LEU A 45 -3.62 -0.22 3.41
N LEU A 46 -3.65 -1.32 2.66
CA LEU A 46 -3.20 -1.39 1.28
C LEU A 46 -4.44 -1.50 0.39
N GLU A 47 -4.56 -0.63 -0.60
CA GLU A 47 -5.63 -0.72 -1.58
C GLU A 47 -5.17 -0.30 -2.99
N GLN A 48 -5.83 -0.86 -4.00
CA GLN A 48 -5.64 -0.48 -5.39
C GLN A 48 -6.45 0.79 -5.72
N ASP A 49 -5.85 1.73 -6.45
CA ASP A 49 -6.51 2.98 -6.87
C ASP A 49 -7.68 2.66 -7.83
N GLU A 50 -8.78 3.41 -7.69
CA GLU A 50 -9.98 3.21 -8.51
C GLU A 50 -9.82 3.68 -9.96
N ASN A 51 -8.92 4.63 -10.19
CA ASN A 51 -8.68 5.26 -11.49
C ASN A 51 -7.40 4.74 -12.16
N SER A 52 -6.57 3.96 -11.46
CA SER A 52 -5.27 3.53 -11.95
C SER A 52 -4.92 2.14 -11.40
N PRO A 53 -5.18 1.06 -12.16
CA PRO A 53 -5.01 -0.30 -11.68
C PRO A 53 -3.55 -0.67 -11.39
N ASP A 54 -2.59 0.00 -12.02
CA ASP A 54 -1.16 -0.13 -11.75
C ASP A 54 -0.73 0.56 -10.43
N ASN A 55 -1.62 1.33 -9.81
CA ASN A 55 -1.34 2.10 -8.61
C ASN A 55 -1.93 1.43 -7.36
N PHE A 56 -1.04 1.18 -6.40
CA PHE A 56 -1.39 0.65 -5.08
C PHE A 56 -0.99 1.68 -4.03
N THR A 57 -1.96 2.08 -3.21
CA THR A 57 -1.79 3.06 -2.15
C THR A 57 -1.72 2.35 -0.80
N ILE A 58 -0.68 2.67 -0.03
CA ILE A 58 -0.54 2.24 1.36
C ILE A 58 -0.82 3.44 2.26
N ASN A 59 -1.79 3.29 3.15
CA ASN A 59 -2.07 4.24 4.21
C ASN A 59 -1.60 3.66 5.54
N VAL A 60 -0.65 4.33 6.16
CA VAL A 60 -0.13 4.01 7.50
C VAL A 60 -0.64 5.08 8.46
N GLY A 61 -1.58 4.72 9.32
CA GLY A 61 -2.24 5.64 10.22
C GLY A 61 -1.85 5.41 11.68
N ALA A 62 -1.84 6.51 12.43
CA ALA A 62 -1.47 6.55 13.85
C ALA A 62 -0.10 5.90 14.17
N LEU A 63 0.88 6.04 13.27
CA LEU A 63 2.27 5.69 13.55
C LEU A 63 2.85 6.66 14.56
N LEU A 64 3.45 6.14 15.63
CA LEU A 64 4.02 6.96 16.70
C LEU A 64 5.29 7.68 16.23
N PRO A 65 5.60 8.86 16.80
CA PRO A 65 6.86 9.54 16.53
C PRO A 65 8.07 8.66 16.90
N ALA A 66 9.13 8.76 16.10
CA ALA A 66 10.38 8.01 16.28
C ALA A 66 10.23 6.47 16.23
N THR A 67 9.15 5.96 15.66
CA THR A 67 8.95 4.53 15.39
C THR A 67 9.43 4.15 13.99
N ASP A 68 10.22 3.08 13.89
CA ASP A 68 10.62 2.51 12.62
C ASP A 68 9.53 1.58 12.09
N CYS A 69 9.04 1.88 10.88
CA CYS A 69 8.04 1.08 10.18
C CYS A 69 8.62 0.53 8.89
N LYS A 70 8.71 -0.80 8.79
CA LYS A 70 9.10 -1.52 7.58
C LYS A 70 7.88 -2.18 6.96
N ILE A 71 7.57 -1.78 5.75
CA ILE A 71 6.49 -2.35 4.96
C ILE A 71 7.03 -3.45 4.04
N ILE A 72 6.37 -4.60 4.02
CA ILE A 72 6.64 -5.70 3.10
C ILE A 72 5.38 -5.97 2.29
N ILE A 73 5.54 -6.05 0.98
CA ILE A 73 4.48 -6.40 0.04
C ILE A 73 5.00 -7.54 -0.84
N SER A 74 4.19 -8.58 -1.00
CA SER A 74 4.46 -9.65 -1.95
C SER A 74 3.38 -9.67 -3.02
N TYR A 75 3.81 -9.72 -4.27
CA TYR A 75 2.92 -9.73 -5.43
C TYR A 75 3.39 -10.76 -6.46
N VAL A 76 2.45 -11.22 -7.26
CA VAL A 76 2.67 -12.06 -8.44
C VAL A 76 2.30 -11.24 -9.67
N SER A 77 3.03 -11.42 -10.76
CA SER A 77 2.76 -10.80 -12.05
C SER A 77 3.13 -11.78 -13.17
N GLU A 78 2.37 -11.76 -14.26
CA GLU A 78 2.70 -12.49 -15.48
C GLU A 78 3.80 -11.74 -16.24
N LEU A 79 4.80 -12.48 -16.75
CA LEU A 79 5.94 -11.88 -17.42
C LEU A 79 5.87 -12.09 -18.93
N ASP A 80 6.10 -11.01 -19.67
CA ASP A 80 6.09 -11.04 -21.12
C ASP A 80 7.28 -11.81 -21.71
N LEU A 81 6.97 -12.62 -22.71
CA LEU A 81 7.94 -13.20 -23.63
C LEU A 81 8.27 -12.21 -24.75
N VAL A 82 9.55 -11.93 -24.95
CA VAL A 82 10.06 -11.04 -25.99
C VAL A 82 11.02 -11.77 -26.91
N GLU A 83 11.37 -11.15 -28.04
CA GLU A 83 12.25 -11.74 -29.07
C GLU A 83 11.77 -13.14 -29.50
N ASN A 84 10.53 -13.23 -30.00
CA ASN A 84 9.92 -14.48 -30.48
C ASN A 84 9.93 -15.62 -29.44
N GLY A 85 9.82 -15.30 -28.15
CA GLY A 85 9.76 -16.30 -27.08
C GLY A 85 11.11 -16.74 -26.52
N THR A 86 12.21 -16.08 -26.91
CA THR A 86 13.56 -16.46 -26.44
C THR A 86 14.00 -15.76 -25.17
N LYS A 87 13.32 -14.68 -24.76
CA LYS A 87 13.64 -13.90 -23.56
C LYS A 87 12.40 -13.56 -22.76
N ILE A 88 12.59 -13.38 -21.45
CA ILE A 88 11.58 -12.88 -20.53
C ILE A 88 11.95 -11.44 -20.15
N ARG A 89 10.96 -10.55 -20.10
CA ARG A 89 11.14 -9.17 -19.61
C ARG A 89 10.55 -9.03 -18.21
N VAL A 90 11.32 -8.41 -17.32
CA VAL A 90 10.87 -8.00 -15.98
C VAL A 90 11.13 -6.51 -15.84
N VAL A 91 10.11 -5.73 -15.45
CA VAL A 91 10.26 -4.29 -15.23
C VAL A 91 10.13 -3.99 -13.74
N ILE A 92 11.25 -3.60 -13.12
CA ILE A 92 11.26 -3.14 -11.73
C ILE A 92 11.42 -1.62 -11.75
N PRO A 93 10.38 -0.84 -11.44
CA PRO A 93 10.49 0.61 -11.40
C PRO A 93 11.44 1.04 -10.28
N THR A 94 12.52 1.74 -10.64
CA THR A 94 13.55 2.22 -9.70
C THR A 94 13.28 3.63 -9.18
N SER A 95 12.34 4.35 -9.80
CA SER A 95 11.94 5.69 -9.40
C SER A 95 10.46 5.90 -9.65
N ILE A 96 9.76 6.44 -8.66
CA ILE A 96 8.39 6.92 -8.80
C ILE A 96 8.49 8.30 -9.45
N ALA A 97 8.38 8.37 -10.78
CA ALA A 97 8.31 9.67 -11.48
C ALA A 97 7.03 10.42 -11.06
N PRO A 98 6.97 11.76 -11.14
CA PRO A 98 5.85 12.58 -10.65
C PRO A 98 4.46 12.32 -11.25
N ARG A 99 4.31 11.33 -12.16
CA ARG A 99 3.02 10.87 -12.69
C ARG A 99 2.04 10.47 -11.58
N TYR A 100 2.54 10.07 -10.42
CA TYR A 100 1.76 9.68 -9.25
C TYR A 100 1.66 10.87 -8.27
N SER A 101 0.74 11.81 -8.53
CA SER A 101 0.50 12.90 -7.58
C SER A 101 -0.20 12.36 -6.33
N SER A 102 0.45 12.43 -5.17
CA SER A 102 -0.11 12.07 -3.86
C SER A 102 -1.27 12.99 -3.41
N SER A 103 -1.60 14.03 -4.17
CA SER A 103 -2.56 15.06 -3.79
C SER A 103 -4.03 14.62 -3.75
N LYS A 104 -4.37 13.39 -4.21
CA LYS A 104 -5.78 12.94 -4.28
C LYS A 104 -6.08 11.47 -3.96
N SER A 105 -5.08 10.61 -3.76
CA SER A 105 -5.32 9.16 -3.54
C SER A 105 -5.05 8.70 -2.10
N GLY A 106 -4.39 9.51 -1.28
CA GLY A 106 -4.27 9.26 0.15
C GLY A 106 -5.57 9.56 0.89
N ILE A 107 -5.94 8.72 1.83
CA ILE A 107 -7.00 9.03 2.79
C ILE A 107 -6.56 10.23 3.63
N THR A 108 -7.27 11.36 3.54
CA THR A 108 -7.04 12.51 4.42
C THR A 108 -7.29 12.09 5.87
N SER A 109 -6.23 12.03 6.67
CA SER A 109 -6.35 11.71 8.10
C SER A 109 -7.22 12.77 8.80
N PRO A 110 -8.26 12.36 9.56
CA PRO A 110 -8.98 13.28 10.45
C PRO A 110 -8.17 13.67 11.69
N ALA A 111 -7.06 12.96 11.94
CA ALA A 111 -6.13 13.24 13.04
C ALA A 111 -5.21 14.43 12.70
N CYS A 112 -5.77 15.63 12.69
CA CYS A 112 -5.01 16.87 12.74
C CYS A 112 -4.28 16.92 14.10
N THR A 113 -3.05 16.43 14.17
CA THR A 113 -2.20 16.69 15.33
C THR A 113 -1.58 18.07 15.12
N ASN A 114 -2.19 19.09 15.72
CA ASN A 114 -1.57 20.40 15.86
C ASN A 114 -0.24 20.22 16.60
N ALA A 115 0.87 20.21 15.87
CA ALA A 115 2.18 20.47 16.45
C ALA A 115 2.21 21.96 16.85
N LYS A 116 2.29 22.20 18.16
CA LYS A 116 2.67 23.50 18.72
C LYS A 116 4.17 23.71 18.55
#